data_AF-A0A257N2R6-F1
#
_entry.id   AF-A0A257N2R6-F1
#
_cell.length_a   1.000
_cell.length_b   1.000
_cell.length_c   1.000
_cell.angle_alpha   90.00
_cell.angle_beta   90.00
_cell.angle_gamma   90.00
#
_symmetry.space_group_name_H-M   'P 1'
#
loop_
_entity.id
_entity.type
_entity.pdbx_description
1 polymer ?
#
loop_
_entity_poly.entity_id
_entity_poly.type
_entity_poly.pdbx_seq_one_letter_code
_entity_poly.pdbx_strand_id
1 'polypeptide(L)'
;MHNPLFDNLILNTDSYKSSHYLQYPQGMQFVSSYIESRGGDYQDIVFFGLQMFIKSYLLTPITAAMIDEAEQILVPHGVPFNREGWEYILKTHNGFLPIRIEAMPEGMV
;
A
#
# COMPACT_ATOMS: atom_id res chain seq x y z
N MET A 1 21.48 7.27 -2.10
CA MET A 1 21.40 6.08 -2.97
C MET A 1 19.93 5.81 -3.18
N HIS A 2 19.46 5.81 -4.42
CA HIS A 2 18.09 5.43 -4.78
C HIS A 2 17.94 3.93 -4.56
N ASN A 3 16.95 3.48 -3.79
CA ASN A 3 16.63 2.07 -3.65
C ASN A 3 15.22 1.85 -4.22
N PRO A 4 15.11 1.27 -5.42
CA PRO A 4 13.83 1.15 -6.11
C PRO A 4 12.80 0.35 -5.31
N LEU A 5 13.21 -0.55 -4.41
CA LEU A 5 12.29 -1.29 -3.53
C LEU A 5 11.57 -0.41 -2.51
N PHE A 6 12.20 0.67 -2.04
CA PHE A 6 11.62 1.55 -1.02
C PHE A 6 11.08 2.86 -1.60
N ASP A 7 11.59 3.27 -2.76
CA ASP A 7 11.18 4.51 -3.43
C ASP A 7 9.95 4.29 -4.35
N ASN A 8 9.68 3.05 -4.77
CA ASN A 8 8.49 2.69 -5.53
C ASN A 8 7.42 2.06 -4.62
N LEU A 9 6.37 2.84 -4.31
CA LEU A 9 5.24 2.41 -3.46
C LEU A 9 4.58 1.10 -3.93
N ILE A 10 4.57 0.82 -5.23
CA ILE A 10 3.97 -0.41 -5.80
C ILE A 10 4.76 -1.66 -5.40
N LEU A 11 6.08 -1.52 -5.25
CA LEU A 11 7.02 -2.59 -4.89
C LEU A 11 7.26 -2.71 -3.39
N ASN A 12 6.87 -1.69 -2.61
CA ASN A 12 7.02 -1.67 -1.16
C ASN A 12 5.88 -2.45 -0.48
N THR A 13 5.77 -3.73 -0.82
CA THR A 13 4.76 -4.65 -0.30
C THR A 13 5.26 -6.09 -0.38
N ASP A 14 4.65 -7.01 0.37
CA ASP A 14 4.99 -8.42 0.26
C ASP A 14 4.58 -8.96 -1.12
N SER A 15 5.47 -9.68 -1.80
CA SER A 15 5.26 -10.11 -3.20
C SER A 15 3.98 -10.90 -3.43
N TYR A 16 3.54 -11.71 -2.45
CA TYR A 16 2.29 -12.47 -2.57
C TYR A 16 1.05 -11.57 -2.75
N LYS A 17 1.08 -10.33 -2.24
CA LYS A 17 -0.03 -9.37 -2.37
C LYS A 17 -0.27 -8.92 -3.80
N SER A 18 0.73 -9.02 -4.69
CA SER A 18 0.56 -8.69 -6.11
C SER A 18 -0.48 -9.58 -6.80
N SER A 19 -0.76 -10.77 -6.25
CA SER A 19 -1.74 -11.73 -6.77
C SER A 19 -3.14 -11.59 -6.17
N HIS A 20 -3.32 -10.83 -5.08
CA HIS A 20 -4.57 -10.80 -4.30
C HIS A 20 -5.78 -10.29 -5.08
N TYR A 21 -5.57 -9.41 -6.06
CA TYR A 21 -6.67 -8.87 -6.88
C TYR A 21 -7.43 -9.97 -7.67
N LEU A 22 -6.80 -11.13 -7.91
CA LEU A 22 -7.40 -12.30 -8.55
C LEU A 22 -8.11 -13.24 -7.55
N GLN A 23 -7.89 -13.04 -6.25
CA GLN A 23 -8.34 -13.94 -5.19
C GLN A 23 -9.57 -13.42 -4.45
N TYR A 24 -9.87 -12.12 -4.58
CA TYR A 24 -11.07 -11.54 -4.00
C TYR A 24 -12.34 -12.04 -4.70
N PRO A 25 -13.48 -12.15 -3.98
CA PRO A 25 -14.77 -12.51 -4.58
C PRO A 25 -15.16 -11.57 -5.73
N GLN A 26 -15.75 -12.13 -6.78
CA GLN A 26 -16.23 -11.34 -7.92
C GLN A 26 -17.24 -10.28 -7.47
N GLY A 27 -17.08 -9.05 -7.97
CA GLY A 27 -17.97 -7.93 -7.66
C GLY A 27 -17.68 -7.23 -6.33
N MET A 28 -16.60 -7.60 -5.62
CA MET A 28 -16.14 -6.90 -4.43
C MET A 28 -15.81 -5.43 -4.74
N GLN A 29 -16.34 -4.50 -3.93
CA GLN A 29 -16.12 -3.06 -4.09
C GLN A 29 -15.29 -2.44 -2.96
N PHE A 30 -15.34 -3.02 -1.75
CA PHE A 30 -14.67 -2.47 -0.57
C PHE A 30 -13.96 -3.57 0.22
N VAL A 31 -12.71 -3.31 0.58
CA VAL A 31 -11.95 -4.04 1.60
C VAL A 31 -11.86 -3.13 2.83
N SER A 32 -12.22 -3.63 4.00
CA SER A 32 -11.99 -2.94 5.28
C SER A 32 -11.03 -3.73 6.14
N SER A 33 -9.98 -3.08 6.62
CA SER A 33 -8.92 -3.70 7.43
C SER A 33 -8.68 -2.85 8.69
N TYR A 34 -8.21 -3.48 9.76
CA TYR A 34 -7.81 -2.81 10.98
C TYR A 34 -6.45 -3.33 11.45
N ILE A 35 -5.76 -2.54 12.27
CA ILE A 35 -4.48 -2.90 12.89
C ILE A 35 -4.61 -2.78 14.41
N GLU A 36 -4.10 -3.77 15.12
CA GLU A 36 -4.08 -3.80 16.58
C GLU A 36 -2.78 -4.45 17.07
N SER A 37 -2.31 -4.05 18.26
CA SER A 37 -1.33 -4.84 19.00
C SER A 37 -2.09 -5.88 19.83
N ARG A 38 -2.16 -7.12 19.33
CA ARG A 38 -2.92 -8.19 19.99
C ARG A 38 -2.10 -8.81 21.13
N GLY A 39 -2.26 -8.27 22.33
CA GLY A 39 -1.52 -8.72 23.52
C GLY A 39 -0.02 -8.42 23.44
N GLY A 40 0.74 -8.79 24.46
CA GLY A 40 2.18 -8.56 24.52
C GLY A 40 2.70 -8.47 25.95
N ASP A 41 3.98 -8.13 26.09
CA ASP A 41 4.63 -7.97 27.39
C ASP A 41 4.18 -6.71 28.15
N TYR A 42 3.54 -5.76 27.44
CA TYR A 42 3.07 -4.49 27.99
C TYR A 42 1.54 -4.49 28.08
N GLN A 43 1.02 -3.94 29.17
CA GLN A 43 -0.43 -3.80 29.38
C GLN A 43 -1.04 -2.75 28.45
N ASP A 44 -0.30 -1.67 28.20
CA ASP A 44 -0.74 -0.53 27.40
C ASP A 44 0.26 -0.20 26.30
N ILE A 45 -0.21 0.42 25.22
CA ILE A 45 0.60 0.83 24.06
C ILE A 45 0.30 2.28 23.69
N VAL A 46 1.32 3.03 23.28
CA VAL A 46 1.11 4.38 22.71
C VAL A 46 0.87 4.26 21.21
N PHE A 47 -0.22 4.83 20.70
CA PHE A 47 -0.43 4.96 19.27
C PHE A 47 0.38 6.14 18.69
N PHE A 48 1.40 5.86 17.88
CA PHE A 48 2.25 6.90 17.28
C PHE A 48 2.91 6.44 15.98
N GLY A 49 3.11 7.35 15.01
CA GLY A 49 3.92 7.13 13.80
C GLY A 49 3.12 7.04 12.49
N LEU A 50 1.80 6.93 12.54
CA LEU A 50 0.92 6.93 11.37
C LEU A 50 1.06 8.20 10.53
N GLN A 51 1.12 9.38 11.15
CA GLN A 51 1.25 10.65 10.43
C GLN A 51 2.59 10.73 9.67
N MET A 52 3.67 10.22 10.27
CA MET A 52 4.97 10.12 9.60
C MET A 52 4.86 9.18 8.40
N PHE A 53 4.26 8.01 8.56
CA PHE A 53 4.05 7.06 7.47
C PHE A 53 3.24 7.67 6.31
N ILE A 54 2.14 8.34 6.60
CA ILE A 54 1.31 9.02 5.59
C ILE A 54 2.14 10.05 4.82
N LYS A 55 2.85 10.93 5.52
CA LYS A 55 3.63 12.00 4.89
C LYS A 55 4.78 11.46 4.05
N SER A 56 5.42 10.40 4.49
CA SER A 56 6.57 9.81 3.80
C SER A 56 6.17 8.99 2.57
N TYR A 57 5.03 8.30 2.61
CA TYR A 57 4.71 7.28 1.59
C TYR A 57 3.40 7.49 0.84
N LEU A 58 2.38 8.08 1.48
CA LEU A 58 1.01 8.08 0.93
C LEU A 58 0.60 9.41 0.30
N LEU A 59 1.32 10.51 0.58
CA LEU A 59 1.07 11.83 0.01
C LEU A 59 1.78 12.09 -1.32
N THR A 60 2.54 11.12 -1.83
CA THR A 60 3.22 11.21 -3.13
C THR A 60 2.46 10.36 -4.14
N PRO A 61 2.03 10.92 -5.28
CA PRO A 61 1.32 10.16 -6.29
C PRO A 61 2.24 9.15 -6.97
N ILE A 62 1.71 8.00 -7.33
CA ILE A 62 2.40 7.06 -8.22
C ILE A 62 2.54 7.65 -9.62
N THR A 63 3.51 7.15 -10.39
CA THR A 63 3.80 7.62 -11.75
C THR A 63 3.77 6.47 -12.75
N ALA A 64 3.63 6.78 -14.05
CA ALA A 64 3.73 5.77 -15.11
C ALA A 64 5.06 4.99 -15.05
N ALA A 65 6.17 5.68 -14.76
CA ALA A 65 7.49 5.06 -14.64
C ALA A 65 7.54 4.02 -13.50
N MET A 66 6.87 4.29 -12.38
CA MET A 66 6.77 3.34 -11.27
C MET A 66 5.96 2.09 -11.66
N ILE A 67 4.91 2.24 -12.49
CA ILE A 67 4.12 1.10 -13.00
C ILE A 67 4.99 0.25 -13.93
N ASP A 68 5.74 0.88 -14.82
CA ASP A 68 6.63 0.20 -15.75
C ASP A 68 7.76 -0.55 -15.05
N GLU A 69 8.40 0.09 -14.08
CA GLU A 69 9.40 -0.54 -13.23
C GLU A 69 8.81 -1.71 -12.43
N ALA A 70 7.62 -1.55 -11.86
CA ALA A 70 6.99 -2.60 -11.07
C ALA A 70 6.68 -3.85 -11.91
N GLU A 71 6.19 -3.68 -13.14
CA GLU A 71 5.98 -4.80 -14.06
C GLU A 71 7.29 -5.50 -14.43
N GLN A 72 8.34 -4.73 -14.72
CA GLN A 72 9.67 -5.25 -15.05
C GLN A 72 10.30 -6.07 -13.92
N ILE A 73 9.92 -5.81 -12.67
CA ILE A 73 10.39 -6.55 -11.50
C ILE A 73 9.47 -7.74 -11.17
N LEU A 74 8.16 -7.53 -11.14
CA LEU A 74 7.20 -8.54 -10.67
C LEU A 74 6.98 -9.67 -11.69
N VAL A 75 6.97 -9.39 -13.00
CA VAL A 75 6.77 -10.41 -14.02
C VAL A 75 7.91 -11.44 -14.04
N PRO A 76 9.20 -11.04 -14.07
CA PRO A 76 10.30 -12.01 -13.94
C PRO A 76 10.38 -12.67 -12.57
N HIS A 77 9.90 -12.01 -11.50
CA HIS A 77 9.77 -12.61 -10.17
C HIS A 77 8.71 -13.74 -10.13
N GLY A 78 7.90 -13.89 -11.18
CA GLY A 78 6.95 -15.00 -11.33
C GLY A 78 5.62 -14.78 -10.61
N VAL A 79 5.28 -13.53 -10.30
CA VAL A 79 4.00 -13.17 -9.66
C VAL A 79 3.14 -12.31 -10.60
N PRO A 80 1.80 -12.39 -10.52
CA PRO A 80 0.92 -11.54 -11.32
C PRO A 80 1.13 -10.05 -11.02
N PHE A 81 0.87 -9.20 -12.01
CA PHE A 81 0.89 -7.75 -11.86
C PHE A 81 -0.40 -7.13 -12.41
N ASN A 82 -1.08 -6.32 -11.59
CA ASN A 82 -2.32 -5.64 -11.97
C ASN A 82 -2.04 -4.28 -12.62
N ARG A 83 -1.45 -4.26 -13.82
CA ARG A 83 -1.14 -3.02 -14.54
C ARG A 83 -2.38 -2.15 -14.74
N GLU A 84 -3.49 -2.74 -15.19
CA GLU A 84 -4.74 -2.01 -15.44
C GLU A 84 -5.27 -1.31 -14.19
N GLY A 85 -5.24 -1.98 -13.03
CA GLY A 85 -5.64 -1.38 -11.75
C GLY A 85 -4.76 -0.19 -11.35
N TRP A 86 -3.45 -0.28 -11.55
CA TRP A 86 -2.53 0.83 -11.27
C TRP A 86 -2.72 2.00 -12.26
N GLU A 87 -2.93 1.72 -13.53
CA GLU A 87 -3.23 2.75 -14.54
C GLU A 87 -4.55 3.46 -14.26
N TYR A 88 -5.56 2.73 -13.76
CA TYR A 88 -6.81 3.34 -13.31
C TYR A 88 -6.58 4.36 -12.19
N ILE A 89 -5.75 4.03 -11.19
CA ILE A 89 -5.39 4.96 -10.11
C ILE A 89 -4.67 6.19 -10.66
N LEU A 90 -3.70 5.98 -11.57
CA LEU A 90 -2.97 7.08 -12.20
C LEU A 90 -3.91 8.03 -12.94
N LYS A 91 -4.80 7.49 -13.79
CA LYS A 91 -5.68 8.29 -14.66
C LYS A 91 -6.86 8.92 -13.91
N THR A 92 -7.49 8.19 -12.99
CA THR A 92 -8.73 8.59 -12.34
C THR A 92 -8.51 9.37 -11.03
N HIS A 93 -7.41 9.07 -10.33
CA HIS A 93 -7.10 9.66 -9.03
C HIS A 93 -5.78 10.45 -9.05
N ASN A 94 -5.29 10.82 -10.24
CA ASN A 94 -4.04 11.56 -10.43
C ASN A 94 -2.82 10.89 -9.75
N GLY A 95 -2.84 9.56 -9.65
CA GLY A 95 -1.79 8.77 -9.00
C GLY A 95 -1.88 8.70 -7.47
N PHE A 96 -2.84 9.38 -6.84
CA PHE A 96 -3.06 9.25 -5.39
C PHE A 96 -3.88 8.00 -5.07
N LEU A 97 -3.52 7.28 -4.00
CA LEU A 97 -4.24 6.08 -3.60
C LEU A 97 -5.66 6.43 -3.12
N PRO A 98 -6.72 5.80 -3.67
CA PRO A 98 -8.10 6.06 -3.27
C PRO A 98 -8.45 5.29 -1.98
N ILE A 99 -7.83 5.68 -0.86
CA ILE A 99 -8.01 5.03 0.46
C ILE A 99 -8.50 6.03 1.51
N ARG A 100 -9.17 5.49 2.55
CA ARG A 100 -9.55 6.24 3.75
C ARG A 100 -8.91 5.57 4.96
N ILE A 101 -8.29 6.37 5.83
CA ILE A 101 -7.68 5.91 7.07
C ILE A 101 -8.39 6.60 8.23
N GLU A 102 -8.88 5.81 9.19
CA GLU A 102 -9.48 6.27 10.44
C GLU A 102 -8.58 5.79 11.59
N ALA A 103 -8.22 6.70 12.49
CA ALA A 103 -7.26 6.41 13.55
C ALA A 103 -7.53 7.25 14.80
N MET A 104 -7.06 6.75 15.94
CA MET A 104 -7.00 7.51 17.19
C MET A 104 -6.00 8.68 17.07
N PRO A 105 -6.14 9.74 17.89
CA PRO A 105 -5.09 10.76 17.98
C PRO A 105 -3.76 10.13 18.37
N GLU A 106 -2.67 10.53 17.70
CA GLU A 106 -1.33 10.08 18.08
C GLU A 106 -0.96 10.60 19.48
N GLY A 107 -0.25 9.77 20.25
CA GLY A 107 0.13 10.01 21.64
C GLY A 107 -0.87 9.48 22.67
N MET A 108 -2.01 8.92 22.24
CA MET A 108 -2.94 8.22 23.12
C MET A 108 -2.39 6.87 23.56
N VAL A 109 -2.76 6.47 24.78
CA VAL A 109 -2.53 5.16 25.41
C VAL A 109 -3.87 4.44 25.53
#